data_AF-A0A2D9CGI7-F1
#
_entry.id   AF-A0A2D9CGI7-F1
#
_cell.length_a   1.000
_cell.length_b   1.000
_cell.length_c   1.000
_cell.angle_alpha   90.00
_cell.angle_beta   90.00
_cell.angle_gamma   90.00
#
_symmetry.space_group_name_H-M   'P 1'
#
loop_
_entity.id
_entity.type
_entity.pdbx_description
1 polymer ?
#
loop_
_entity_poly.entity_id
_entity_poly.type
_entity_poly.pdbx_seq_one_letter_code
_entity_poly.pdbx_strand_id
1 'polypeptide(L)' 'MKKVNVKIEKGIPMPEAKRSGAMVKILEQMEVGDSFIATDQVKFNSLYQTARRLNMTVAKREFEGGEIRIWRTQ' A
#
# COMPACT_ATOMS: atom_id res chain seq x y z
N MET A 1 -21.85 -16.66 11.33
CA MET A 1 -21.00 -15.76 10.53
C MET A 1 -19.70 -15.50 11.29
N LYS A 2 -18.52 -15.86 10.75
CA LYS A 2 -17.23 -15.53 11.38
C LYS A 2 -17.10 -14.00 11.40
N LYS A 3 -16.91 -13.40 12.58
CA LYS A 3 -16.50 -11.99 12.70
C LYS A 3 -15.14 -11.86 12.02
N VAL A 4 -15.10 -11.24 10.84
CA VAL A 4 -13.83 -10.85 10.23
C VAL A 4 -13.38 -9.58 10.97
N ASN A 5 -12.41 -9.71 11.88
CA ASN A 5 -11.77 -8.57 12.51
C ASN A 5 -10.83 -7.91 11.48
N VAL A 6 -11.39 -7.13 10.56
CA VAL A 6 -10.59 -6.30 9.64
C VAL A 6 -10.19 -5.03 10.39
N LYS A 7 -8.94 -4.98 10.85
CA LYS A 7 -8.36 -3.77 11.44
C LYS A 7 -7.65 -3.00 10.34
N ILE A 8 -8.19 -1.85 9.97
CA ILE A 8 -7.53 -0.92 9.04
C ILE A 8 -6.61 -0.02 9.88
N GLU A 9 -5.30 -0.14 9.70
CA GLU A 9 -4.31 0.74 10.35
C GLU A 9 -4.38 2.14 9.73
N LYS A 10 -4.70 3.18 10.51
CA LYS A 10 -4.83 4.56 10.01
C LYS A 10 -3.54 5.35 10.24
N GLY A 11 -3.03 5.96 9.18
CA GLY A 11 -2.06 7.06 9.28
C GLY A 11 -0.58 6.68 9.15
N ILE A 12 -0.22 5.56 8.51
CA ILE A 12 1.17 5.29 8.16
C ILE A 12 1.49 6.03 6.85
N PRO A 13 2.34 7.08 6.85
CA PRO A 13 2.71 7.76 5.61
C PRO A 13 3.62 6.85 4.77
N MET A 14 3.47 6.92 3.45
CA MET A 14 4.40 6.26 2.53
C MET A 14 5.85 6.72 2.81
N PRO A 15 6.82 5.80 2.95
CA PRO A 15 8.23 6.16 3.03
C PRO A 15 8.67 6.93 1.78
N GLU A 16 9.46 7.99 1.94
CA GLU A 16 9.95 8.76 0.79
C GLU A 16 10.86 7.89 -0.09
N ALA A 17 10.36 7.50 -1.26
CA ALA A 17 11.10 6.74 -2.26
C ALA A 17 12.16 7.62 -2.94
N LYS A 18 13.32 7.83 -2.29
CA LYS A 18 14.42 8.65 -2.82
C LYS A 18 15.35 7.91 -3.80
N ARG A 19 15.19 6.60 -4.02
CA ARG A 19 16.11 5.77 -4.83
C ARG A 19 15.38 4.71 -5.66
N SER A 20 16.00 4.24 -6.74
CA SER A 20 15.53 3.07 -7.49
C SER A 20 15.40 1.86 -6.55
N GLY A 21 14.30 1.11 -6.69
CA GLY A 21 13.99 -0.03 -5.82
C GLY A 21 13.34 0.31 -4.47
N ALA A 22 13.08 1.58 -4.16
CA ALA A 22 12.41 1.94 -2.90
C ALA A 22 11.02 1.26 -2.75
N MET A 23 10.25 1.15 -3.84
CA MET A 23 8.94 0.46 -3.79
C MET A 23 9.07 -1.03 -3.46
N VAL A 24 10.15 -1.69 -3.90
CA VAL A 24 10.42 -3.10 -3.56
C VAL A 24 10.63 -3.23 -2.06
N LYS A 25 11.52 -2.39 -1.49
CA LYS A 25 11.79 -2.39 -0.05
C LYS A 25 10.56 -2.11 0.80
N ILE A 26 9.70 -1.19 0.36
CA ILE A 26 8.44 -0.89 1.03
C ILE A 26 7.54 -2.13 1.04
N LEU A 27 7.35 -2.77 -0.11
CA LEU A 27 6.50 -3.96 -0.23
C LEU A 27 7.04 -5.18 0.53
N GLU A 28 8.35 -5.38 0.55
CA GLU A 28 9.01 -6.44 1.34
C GLU A 28 8.83 -6.25 2.85
N GLN A 29 8.72 -5.00 3.31
CA GLN A 29 8.50 -4.67 4.72
C GLN A 29 7.02 -4.75 5.13
N MET A 30 6.09 -4.73 4.17
CA MET A 30 4.66 -4.83 4.46
C MET A 30 4.26 -6.27 4.73
N GLU A 31 3.58 -6.51 5.84
CA GLU A 31 2.87 -7.76 6.09
C GLU A 31 1.46 -7.73 5.45
N VAL A 32 0.84 -8.90 5.30
CA VAL A 32 -0.56 -8.97 4.82
C VAL A 32 -1.46 -8.30 5.86
N GLY A 33 -2.21 -7.29 5.42
CA GLY A 33 -3.05 -6.45 6.29
C GLY A 33 -2.48 -5.06 6.54
N ASP A 34 -1.17 -4.87 6.33
CA ASP A 34 -0.55 -3.55 6.48
C ASP A 34 -1.09 -2.57 5.46
N SER A 35 -1.18 -1.31 5.88
CA SER A 35 -1.70 -0.25 5.03
C SER A 35 -1.00 1.08 5.25
N PHE A 36 -0.89 1.85 4.18
CA PHE A 36 -0.30 3.19 4.21
C PHE A 36 -1.08 4.15 3.30
N ILE A 37 -0.83 5.45 3.49
CA ILE A 37 -1.46 6.52 2.69
C ILE A 37 -0.45 7.04 1.67
N ALA A 38 -0.87 7.04 0.40
CA ALA A 38 -0.22 7.73 -0.70
C ALA A 38 -1.02 8.99 -1.03
N THR A 39 -0.31 10.10 -1.19
CA THR A 39 -0.88 11.41 -1.56
C THR A 39 -0.86 11.66 -3.08
N ASP A 40 -0.38 10.68 -3.86
CA ASP A 40 -0.20 10.81 -5.30
C ASP A 40 -0.50 9.47 -6.02
N GLN A 41 -1.38 9.53 -7.02
CA GLN A 41 -1.75 8.42 -7.88
C GLN A 41 -0.57 7.83 -8.67
N VAL A 42 0.44 8.65 -9.01
CA VAL A 42 1.67 8.18 -9.67
C VAL A 42 2.44 7.23 -8.77
N LYS A 43 2.57 7.56 -7.48
CA LYS A 43 3.23 6.70 -6.49
C LYS A 43 2.46 5.40 -6.28
N PHE A 44 1.12 5.45 -6.24
CA PHE A 44 0.31 4.24 -6.21
C PHE A 44 0.58 3.35 -7.42
N ASN A 45 0.54 3.90 -8.64
CA ASN A 45 0.74 3.12 -9.86
C ASN A 45 2.13 2.44 -9.85
N SER A 46 3.18 3.14 -9.41
CA SER A 46 4.52 2.58 -9.30
C SER A 46 4.60 1.41 -8.31
N LEU A 47 3.97 1.56 -7.14
CA LEU A 47 3.90 0.49 -6.14
C LEU A 47 3.07 -0.70 -6.64
N TYR A 48 1.90 -0.45 -7.25
CA TYR A 48 1.03 -1.50 -7.79
C TYR A 48 1.75 -2.38 -8.83
N GLN A 49 2.48 -1.75 -9.77
CA GLN A 49 3.26 -2.50 -10.77
C GLN A 49 4.40 -3.27 -10.13
N THR A 50 5.00 -2.74 -9.06
CA THR A 50 6.06 -3.41 -8.32
C THR A 50 5.51 -4.62 -7.56
N ALA A 51 4.36 -4.48 -6.88
CA ALA A 51 3.67 -5.57 -6.19
C ALA A 51 3.37 -6.72 -7.16
N ARG A 52 2.82 -6.39 -8.33
CA ARG A 52 2.57 -7.37 -9.40
C ARG A 52 3.83 -8.12 -9.85
N ARG A 53 4.98 -7.44 -9.97
CA ARG A 53 6.27 -8.09 -10.32
C ARG A 53 6.80 -9.01 -9.22
N LEU A 54 6.46 -8.74 -7.96
CA LEU A 54 6.85 -9.53 -6.80
C LEU A 54 5.85 -10.63 -6.44
N ASN A 55 4.83 -10.88 -7.30
CA ASN A 55 3.72 -11.78 -7.02
C ASN A 55 2.95 -11.43 -5.72
N MET A 56 2.94 -10.16 -5.35
CA MET A 56 2.17 -9.60 -4.24
C MET A 56 0.92 -8.92 -4.78
N THR A 57 -0.13 -8.85 -3.95
CA THR A 57 -1.36 -8.15 -4.28
C THR A 57 -1.60 -7.00 -3.32
N VAL A 58 -1.99 -5.85 -3.86
CA VAL A 58 -2.40 -4.69 -3.07
C VAL A 58 -3.80 -4.23 -3.46
N ALA A 59 -4.59 -3.79 -2.49
CA ALA A 59 -5.88 -3.13 -2.70
C ALA A 59 -5.74 -1.62 -2.45
N LYS A 60 -6.58 -0.79 -3.06
CA LYS A 60 -6.65 0.65 -2.78
C LYS A 60 -8.05 1.15 -2.46
N ARG A 61 -8.12 2.27 -1.74
CA ARG A 61 -9.34 3.05 -1.48
C ARG A 61 -9.01 4.53 -1.46
N GLU A 62 -9.78 5.29 -2.21
CA GLU A 62 -9.68 6.75 -2.26
C GLU A 62 -10.49 7.37 -1.12
N PHE A 63 -9.97 8.43 -0.54
CA PHE A 63 -10.60 9.23 0.51
C PHE A 63 -10.86 10.66 0.01
N GLU A 64 -11.77 11.35 0.67
CA GLU A 64 -12.02 12.77 0.43
C GLU A 64 -10.73 13.57 0.64
N GLY A 65 -10.36 14.41 -0.33
CA GLY A 65 -9.10 15.16 -0.32
C GLY A 65 -7.99 14.57 -1.19
N GLY A 66 -8.24 13.48 -1.92
CA GLY A 66 -7.28 12.92 -2.89
C GLY A 66 -6.25 11.96 -2.29
N GLU A 67 -6.41 11.61 -1.01
CA GLU A 67 -5.59 10.59 -0.35
C GLU A 67 -5.99 9.19 -0.82
N ILE A 68 -5.00 8.34 -1.06
CA ILE A 68 -5.18 6.95 -1.46
C ILE A 68 -4.61 6.06 -0.38
N ARG A 69 -5.45 5.24 0.25
CA ARG A 69 -4.97 4.19 1.13
C ARG A 69 -4.74 2.91 0.36
N ILE A 70 -3.64 2.23 0.67
CA ILE A 70 -3.20 1.01 -0.01
C ILE A 70 -2.95 -0.07 1.04
N TRP A 71 -3.43 -1.28 0.80
CA TRP A 71 -3.23 -2.45 1.67
C TRP A 71 -2.49 -3.55 0.94
N ARG A 72 -1.59 -4.26 1.61
CA ARG A 72 -1.13 -5.56 1.13
C ARG A 72 -2.17 -6.63 1.47
N THR A 73 -2.63 -7.35 0.45
CA THR A 73 -3.65 -8.41 0.59
C THR A 73 -3.09 -9.81 0.33
N GLN A 74 -1.92 -9.91 -0.31
CA GLN A 74 -1.18 -11.15 -0.57
C GLN A 74 0.31 -10.84 -0.75
#